data_AF-A0A6J2QF02-F1
#
_entry.id   AF-A0A6J2QF02-F1
#
_cell.length_a   1.000
_cell.length_b   1.000
_cell.length_c   1.000
_cell.angle_alpha   90.00
_cell.angle_beta   90.00
_cell.angle_gamma   90.00
#
_symmetry.space_group_name_H-M   'P 1'
#
loop_
_entity.id
_entity.type
_entity.pdbx_description
1 polymer ?
#
loop_
_entity_poly.entity_id
_entity_poly.type
_entity_poly.pdbx_seq_one_letter_code
_entity_poly.pdbx_strand_id
1 'polypeptide(L)'
;MLMFSSHFRSWVMMVPRKRKGLHRVHRGVTRGHLSFNLPSLILYSFTANLENKDSELSEELETTGSHLESLKHEQDELLHLLKNQRFTPADVERINREKRELQQTISSLSKSLEDAEQHKWNEEIALAKVNEKAELKVAEYHKLARKLKLIPLSAENACGHDFEIRPFECGLGMVQHKAQTQMLLRKLVSDVEEENSRLANMKLSLEESSEQVNSNILDKSNDLKQLREQIRKVDERLDSDMQELAQEEQDWAAEMESVENHRRLLEKKVNYGYDESVQQLKAAQQQYHLVLQETNEERRTVANNLASVFTTAANHLSITEKCMEDLHSRVQRVCSKAVEEDEAVVQKLRETLKTFTSKANSL
;
A
#
# COMPACT_ATOMS: atom_id res chain seq x y z
N MET A 1 59.76 -13.55 48.57
CA MET A 1 59.43 -13.20 49.96
C MET A 1 60.41 -13.92 50.86
N LEU A 2 61.43 -13.23 51.42
CA LEU A 2 62.51 -13.77 52.29
C LEU A 2 63.38 -14.87 51.61
N MET A 3 64.57 -15.31 52.05
CA MET A 3 65.78 -14.76 52.71
C MET A 3 66.91 -15.81 52.49
N PHE A 4 68.22 -15.55 52.41
CA PHE A 4 69.06 -14.34 52.35
C PHE A 4 70.45 -14.73 51.75
N SER A 5 71.43 -13.82 51.61
CA SER A 5 72.82 -14.14 51.24
C SER A 5 73.84 -13.27 51.99
N SER A 6 74.75 -13.88 52.76
CA SER A 6 75.93 -13.28 53.44
C SER A 6 76.59 -14.33 54.37
N HIS A 7 77.87 -14.32 54.75
CA HIS A 7 79.04 -13.50 54.34
C HIS A 7 80.36 -14.22 54.70
N PHE A 8 81.49 -13.56 54.45
CA PHE A 8 82.86 -14.10 54.45
C PHE A 8 83.69 -13.65 55.69
N ARG A 9 84.59 -14.52 56.18
CA ARG A 9 85.78 -14.27 57.04
C ARG A 9 85.63 -13.59 58.42
N SER A 10 86.32 -14.16 59.42
CA SER A 10 87.34 -13.41 60.18
C SER A 10 88.42 -14.35 60.77
N TRP A 11 89.58 -13.78 61.14
CA TRP A 11 90.82 -14.47 61.49
C TRP A 11 91.52 -13.67 62.60
N VAL A 12 91.71 -14.24 63.80
CA VAL A 12 92.47 -13.59 64.90
C VAL A 12 93.30 -14.62 65.67
N MET A 13 94.58 -14.31 65.85
CA MET A 13 95.54 -15.06 66.66
C MET A 13 95.31 -14.90 68.17
N MET A 14 95.73 -15.88 68.98
CA MET A 14 96.37 -15.55 70.28
C MET A 14 97.27 -16.67 70.82
N VAL A 15 98.52 -16.31 71.12
CA VAL A 15 99.63 -17.09 71.71
C VAL A 15 100.53 -16.06 72.43
N PRO A 16 101.32 -16.35 73.48
CA PRO A 16 101.23 -17.33 74.57
C PRO A 16 101.21 -16.64 75.97
N ARG A 17 101.35 -17.39 77.08
CA ARG A 17 101.88 -16.84 78.35
C ARG A 17 102.93 -17.75 79.00
N LYS A 18 104.18 -17.27 79.04
CA LYS A 18 105.22 -17.73 79.97
C LYS A 18 104.96 -17.18 81.37
N ARG A 19 105.41 -17.87 82.42
CA ARG A 19 105.86 -17.23 83.67
C ARG A 19 107.34 -17.55 83.91
N LYS A 20 108.10 -16.52 84.27
CA LYS A 20 109.47 -16.56 84.79
C LYS A 20 109.47 -15.85 86.15
N GLY A 21 110.38 -16.25 87.04
CA GLY A 21 110.70 -15.59 88.31
C GLY A 21 111.61 -16.53 89.11
N LEU A 22 112.93 -16.37 89.29
CA LEU A 22 113.89 -15.25 89.18
C LEU A 22 114.13 -14.42 90.46
N HIS A 23 115.00 -14.93 91.34
CA HIS A 23 115.93 -14.21 92.24
C HIS A 23 117.09 -15.21 92.51
N ARG A 24 118.40 -14.98 92.31
CA ARG A 24 119.32 -13.82 92.11
C ARG A 24 119.62 -12.98 93.36
N VAL A 25 120.90 -12.57 93.50
CA VAL A 25 121.50 -11.55 94.44
C VAL A 25 121.96 -12.15 95.80
N HIS A 26 123.14 -11.93 96.42
CA HIS A 26 124.43 -11.21 96.11
C HIS A 26 125.60 -11.86 96.92
N ARG A 27 126.86 -11.94 96.44
CA ARG A 27 128.04 -11.00 96.52
C ARG A 27 128.59 -10.63 97.93
N GLY A 28 129.90 -10.80 98.11
CA GLY A 28 130.76 -10.31 99.22
C GLY A 28 131.72 -11.42 99.74
N VAL A 29 133.07 -11.43 99.64
CA VAL A 29 134.14 -10.38 99.59
C VAL A 29 134.17 -9.62 100.92
N THR A 30 135.16 -9.77 101.83
CA THR A 30 136.64 -9.69 101.71
C THR A 30 137.47 -10.44 102.79
N ARG A 31 138.74 -10.76 102.43
CA ARG A 31 140.00 -10.71 103.23
C ARG A 31 140.12 -11.35 104.62
N GLY A 32 141.13 -12.22 104.75
CA GLY A 32 142.10 -12.14 105.86
C GLY A 32 142.62 -13.47 106.41
N HIS A 33 143.89 -13.82 106.12
CA HIS A 33 144.76 -14.74 106.88
C HIS A 33 144.13 -16.06 107.40
N LEU A 34 144.45 -17.23 106.86
CA LEU A 34 145.80 -17.80 106.75
C LEU A 34 145.85 -18.98 105.75
N SER A 35 147.06 -19.35 105.35
CA SER A 35 147.34 -20.43 104.39
C SER A 35 146.75 -21.78 104.81
N PHE A 36 146.04 -22.45 103.90
CA PHE A 36 146.24 -23.83 103.39
C PHE A 36 145.02 -24.28 102.55
N ASN A 37 145.22 -25.23 101.62
CA ASN A 37 144.19 -26.01 100.91
C ASN A 37 143.31 -25.34 99.81
N LEU A 38 143.94 -24.80 98.76
CA LEU A 38 143.25 -24.56 97.46
C LEU A 38 142.62 -25.80 96.76
N PRO A 39 143.12 -27.05 96.89
CA PRO A 39 142.56 -28.18 96.12
C PRO A 39 141.13 -28.58 96.50
N SER A 40 140.71 -28.34 97.74
CA SER A 40 139.45 -28.88 98.26
C SER A 40 138.20 -28.18 97.67
N LEU A 41 138.26 -26.86 97.46
CA LEU A 41 137.16 -26.07 96.86
C LEU A 41 136.93 -26.40 95.38
N ILE A 42 137.99 -26.74 94.64
CA ILE A 42 137.88 -27.18 93.24
C ILE A 42 137.18 -28.54 93.20
N LEU A 43 137.60 -29.48 94.08
CA LEU A 43 136.94 -30.80 94.21
C LEU A 43 135.45 -30.67 94.56
N TYR A 44 135.10 -29.79 95.50
CA TYR A 44 133.72 -29.54 95.93
C TYR A 44 132.85 -28.93 94.82
N SER A 45 133.40 -28.00 94.04
CA SER A 45 132.67 -27.41 92.90
C SER A 45 132.54 -28.36 91.70
N PHE A 46 133.48 -29.29 91.53
CA PHE A 46 133.42 -30.33 90.49
C PHE A 46 132.44 -31.44 90.88
N THR A 47 132.45 -31.89 92.14
CA THR A 47 131.44 -32.83 92.66
C THR A 47 130.03 -32.23 92.61
N ALA A 48 129.83 -30.99 93.05
CA ALA A 48 128.54 -30.32 92.91
C ALA A 48 128.10 -30.12 91.44
N ASN A 49 129.03 -29.99 90.49
CA ASN A 49 128.69 -29.94 89.05
C ASN A 49 128.30 -31.33 88.51
N LEU A 50 128.97 -32.39 88.96
CA LEU A 50 128.60 -33.77 88.65
C LEU A 50 127.25 -34.14 89.28
N GLU A 51 127.01 -33.81 90.55
CA GLU A 51 125.73 -34.01 91.23
C GLU A 51 124.59 -33.22 90.57
N ASN A 52 124.81 -31.96 90.17
CA ASN A 52 123.83 -31.22 89.38
C ASN A 52 123.57 -31.89 88.03
N LYS A 53 124.59 -32.39 87.33
CA LYS A 53 124.40 -33.10 86.06
C LYS A 53 123.70 -34.45 86.22
N ASP A 54 123.99 -35.17 87.30
CA ASP A 54 123.32 -36.44 87.62
C ASP A 54 121.85 -36.18 87.97
N SER A 55 121.57 -35.08 88.69
CA SER A 55 120.20 -34.60 88.94
C SER A 55 119.48 -34.10 87.68
N GLU A 56 120.14 -33.34 86.80
CA GLU A 56 119.58 -32.89 85.51
C GLU A 56 119.30 -34.08 84.59
N LEU A 57 120.22 -35.05 84.51
CA LEU A 57 120.03 -36.29 83.74
C LEU A 57 118.97 -37.20 84.37
N SER A 58 118.83 -37.20 85.70
CA SER A 58 117.77 -37.94 86.40
C SER A 58 116.40 -37.31 86.17
N GLU A 59 116.27 -35.98 86.21
CA GLU A 59 115.04 -35.27 85.84
C GLU A 59 114.71 -35.47 84.34
N GLU A 60 115.71 -35.44 83.45
CA GLU A 60 115.52 -35.73 82.02
C GLU A 60 115.10 -37.20 81.79
N LEU A 61 115.68 -38.15 82.55
CA LEU A 61 115.28 -39.56 82.52
C LEU A 61 113.86 -39.79 83.07
N GLU A 62 113.47 -39.09 84.14
CA GLU A 62 112.14 -39.21 84.75
C GLU A 62 111.05 -38.52 83.90
N THR A 63 111.36 -37.37 83.26
CA THR A 63 110.46 -36.71 82.32
C THR A 63 110.32 -37.45 81.00
N THR A 64 111.40 -38.02 80.45
CA THR A 64 111.33 -38.90 79.27
C THR A 64 110.63 -40.22 79.58
N GLY A 65 110.85 -40.79 80.78
CA GLY A 65 110.09 -41.94 81.28
C GLY A 65 108.60 -41.66 81.40
N SER A 66 108.23 -40.51 81.98
CA SER A 66 106.84 -40.05 82.08
C SER A 66 106.19 -39.85 80.70
N HIS A 67 106.93 -39.30 79.73
CA HIS A 67 106.45 -39.15 78.37
C HIS A 67 106.27 -40.51 77.66
N LEU A 68 107.17 -41.46 77.91
CA LEU A 68 107.09 -42.82 77.36
C LEU A 68 105.90 -43.60 77.93
N GLU A 69 105.58 -43.46 79.21
CA GLU A 69 104.35 -44.03 79.79
C GLU A 69 103.08 -43.34 79.26
N SER A 70 103.10 -42.03 79.04
CA SER A 70 101.99 -41.32 78.37
C SER A 70 101.75 -41.84 76.95
N LEU A 71 102.81 -42.07 76.17
CA LEU A 71 102.72 -42.61 74.81
C LEU A 71 102.29 -44.08 74.79
N LYS A 72 102.67 -44.90 75.78
CA LYS A 72 102.11 -46.25 75.96
C LYS A 72 100.62 -46.19 76.27
N HIS A 73 100.19 -45.28 77.14
CA HIS A 73 98.78 -45.13 77.46
C HIS A 73 97.95 -44.73 76.23
N GLU A 74 98.40 -43.75 75.45
CA GLU A 74 97.79 -43.39 74.16
C GLU A 74 97.78 -44.56 73.16
N GLN A 75 98.87 -45.35 73.09
CA GLN A 75 98.93 -46.55 72.27
C GLN A 75 97.88 -47.60 72.69
N ASP A 76 97.75 -47.88 73.98
CA ASP A 76 96.78 -48.84 74.50
C ASP A 76 95.34 -48.36 74.31
N GLU A 77 95.07 -47.06 74.50
CA GLU A 77 93.77 -46.46 74.18
C GLU A 77 93.42 -46.57 72.70
N LEU A 78 94.36 -46.27 71.80
CA LEU A 78 94.16 -46.40 70.35
C LEU A 78 94.01 -47.85 69.90
N LEU A 79 94.75 -48.79 70.48
CA LEU A 79 94.59 -50.23 70.25
C LEU A 79 93.22 -50.73 70.74
N HIS A 80 92.76 -50.25 71.89
CA HIS A 80 91.43 -50.55 72.43
C HIS A 80 90.32 -49.96 71.53
N LEU A 81 90.48 -48.72 71.05
CA LEU A 81 89.54 -48.09 70.11
C LEU A 81 89.47 -48.87 68.78
N LEU A 82 90.63 -49.23 68.22
CA LEU A 82 90.74 -49.98 66.96
C LEU A 82 90.12 -51.37 67.08
N LYS A 83 90.40 -52.09 68.17
CA LYS A 83 89.86 -53.44 68.42
C LYS A 83 88.33 -53.44 68.59
N ASN A 84 87.76 -52.35 69.12
CA ASN A 84 86.33 -52.19 69.32
C ASN A 84 85.62 -51.47 68.14
N GLN A 85 86.34 -51.15 67.06
CA GLN A 85 85.76 -50.49 65.90
C GLN A 85 84.83 -51.44 65.14
N ARG A 86 83.53 -51.10 65.06
CA ARG A 86 82.50 -51.95 64.43
C ARG A 86 82.48 -51.93 62.90
N PHE A 87 83.23 -51.02 62.28
CA PHE A 87 83.28 -50.84 60.83
C PHE A 87 84.73 -50.79 60.38
N THR A 88 85.09 -51.57 59.37
CA THR A 88 86.39 -51.47 58.73
C THR A 88 86.44 -50.23 57.82
N PRO A 89 87.64 -49.73 57.45
CA PRO A 89 87.77 -48.68 56.43
C PRO A 89 87.04 -49.02 55.11
N ALA A 90 87.05 -50.29 54.71
CA ALA A 90 86.34 -50.77 53.52
C ALA A 90 84.81 -50.67 53.65
N ASP A 91 84.24 -50.84 54.85
CA ASP A 91 82.81 -50.61 55.11
C ASP A 91 82.46 -49.13 54.99
N VAL A 92 83.32 -48.24 55.51
CA VAL A 92 83.13 -46.78 55.41
C VAL A 92 83.22 -46.32 53.95
N GLU A 93 84.15 -46.85 53.16
CA GLU A 93 84.22 -46.59 51.71
C GLU A 93 83.00 -47.12 50.97
N ARG A 94 82.51 -48.32 51.31
CA ARG A 94 81.29 -48.89 50.74
C ARG A 94 80.08 -48.00 51.03
N ILE A 95 79.85 -47.63 52.29
CA ILE A 95 78.76 -46.74 52.70
C ILE A 95 78.87 -45.37 52.01
N ASN A 96 80.07 -44.80 51.87
CA ASN A 96 80.28 -43.53 51.16
C ASN A 96 80.11 -43.64 49.64
N ARG A 97 80.25 -44.83 49.05
CA ARG A 97 79.91 -45.10 47.64
C ARG A 97 78.40 -45.19 47.47
N GLU A 98 77.74 -46.05 48.24
CA GLU A 98 76.29 -46.24 48.26
C GLU A 98 75.55 -44.92 48.53
N LYS A 99 76.03 -44.11 49.48
CA LYS A 99 75.52 -42.75 49.73
C LYS A 99 75.61 -41.84 48.51
N ARG A 100 76.72 -41.87 47.76
CA ARG A 100 76.88 -41.07 46.54
C ARG A 100 75.97 -41.57 45.42
N GLU A 101 75.86 -42.89 45.25
CA GLU A 101 74.96 -43.52 44.27
C GLU A 101 73.48 -43.21 44.56
N LEU A 102 73.06 -43.31 45.83
CA LEU A 102 71.71 -42.91 46.26
C LEU A 102 71.47 -41.41 46.06
N GLN A 103 72.44 -40.55 46.39
CA GLN A 103 72.31 -39.10 46.18
C GLN A 103 72.27 -38.72 44.69
N GLN A 104 72.97 -39.45 43.82
CA GLN A 104 72.86 -39.32 42.36
C GLN A 104 71.48 -39.80 41.87
N THR A 105 70.97 -40.91 42.40
CA THR A 105 69.65 -41.45 42.06
C THR A 105 68.54 -40.47 42.46
N ILE A 106 68.59 -39.93 43.69
CA ILE A 106 67.66 -38.89 44.17
C ILE A 106 67.72 -37.68 43.24
N SER A 107 68.91 -37.17 42.92
CA SER A 107 69.07 -36.01 42.03
C SER A 107 68.49 -36.28 40.63
N SER A 108 68.66 -37.49 40.10
CA SER A 108 68.10 -37.90 38.82
C SER A 108 66.58 -38.04 38.85
N LEU A 109 66.01 -38.59 39.92
CA LEU A 109 64.56 -38.76 40.07
C LEU A 109 63.87 -37.42 40.32
N SER A 110 64.44 -36.55 41.15
CA SER A 110 63.93 -35.19 41.36
C SER A 110 63.89 -34.39 40.07
N LYS A 111 64.95 -34.46 39.24
CA LYS A 111 64.93 -33.83 37.92
C LYS A 111 63.87 -34.44 36.99
N SER A 112 63.77 -35.77 36.93
CA SER A 112 62.77 -36.44 36.10
C SER A 112 61.33 -36.13 36.52
N LEU A 113 61.10 -35.83 37.81
CA LEU A 113 59.80 -35.38 38.32
C LEU A 113 59.51 -33.95 37.88
N GLU A 114 60.47 -33.03 38.04
CA GLU A 114 60.37 -31.63 37.59
C GLU A 114 60.11 -31.54 36.09
N ASP A 115 60.84 -32.31 35.27
CA ASP A 115 60.63 -32.42 33.82
C ASP A 115 59.20 -32.92 33.48
N ALA A 116 58.66 -33.89 34.25
CA ALA A 116 57.31 -34.44 34.05
C ALA A 116 56.19 -33.50 34.52
N GLU A 117 56.38 -32.80 35.64
CA GLU A 117 55.44 -31.78 36.12
C GLU A 117 55.37 -30.59 35.15
N GLN A 118 56.51 -30.16 34.62
CA GLN A 118 56.58 -29.13 33.59
C GLN A 118 55.92 -29.58 32.27
N HIS A 119 56.06 -30.86 31.89
CA HIS A 119 55.35 -31.44 30.74
C HIS A 119 53.83 -31.41 30.94
N LYS A 120 53.34 -31.92 32.07
CA LYS A 120 51.92 -31.92 32.44
C LYS A 120 51.33 -30.51 32.41
N TRP A 121 52.04 -29.53 32.99
CA TRP A 121 51.61 -28.13 32.97
C TRP A 121 51.53 -27.54 31.55
N ASN A 122 52.47 -27.88 30.68
CA ASN A 122 52.43 -27.47 29.27
C ASN A 122 51.23 -28.09 28.54
N GLU A 123 50.89 -29.35 28.83
CA GLU A 123 49.69 -30.03 28.30
C GLU A 123 48.39 -29.41 28.83
N GLU A 124 48.31 -29.06 30.12
CA GLU A 124 47.16 -28.37 30.71
C GLU A 124 46.93 -27.00 30.07
N ILE A 125 48.00 -26.22 29.83
CA ILE A 125 47.93 -24.96 29.06
C ILE A 125 47.46 -25.20 27.62
N ALA A 126 47.96 -26.25 26.96
CA ALA A 126 47.57 -26.57 25.58
C ALA A 126 46.08 -26.96 25.50
N LEU A 127 45.61 -27.79 26.44
CA LEU A 127 44.21 -28.21 26.56
C LEU A 127 43.30 -27.00 26.83
N ALA A 128 43.67 -26.12 27.78
CA ALA A 128 42.91 -24.91 28.08
C ALA A 128 42.74 -24.00 26.84
N LYS A 129 43.81 -23.81 26.04
CA LYS A 129 43.77 -23.04 24.78
C LYS A 129 42.93 -23.70 23.69
N VAL A 130 42.80 -25.02 23.68
CA VAL A 130 41.91 -25.74 22.75
C VAL A 130 40.46 -25.63 23.23
N ASN A 131 40.21 -25.75 24.53
CA ASN A 131 38.89 -25.61 25.12
C ASN A 131 38.30 -24.21 24.92
N GLU A 132 39.08 -23.14 25.19
CA GLU A 132 38.68 -21.75 24.92
C GLU A 132 38.23 -21.54 23.45
N LYS A 133 38.98 -22.10 22.50
CA LYS A 133 38.62 -22.04 21.06
C LYS A 133 37.35 -22.82 20.74
N ALA A 134 37.10 -23.94 21.41
CA ALA A 134 35.88 -24.73 21.25
C ALA A 134 34.66 -23.98 21.82
N GLU A 135 34.79 -23.40 23.02
CA GLU A 135 33.75 -22.58 23.66
C GLU A 135 33.37 -21.36 22.81
N LEU A 136 34.36 -20.66 22.24
CA LEU A 136 34.10 -19.56 21.30
C LEU A 136 33.28 -20.02 20.08
N LYS A 137 33.58 -21.20 19.52
CA LYS A 137 32.82 -21.76 18.38
C LYS A 137 31.41 -22.20 18.76
N VAL A 138 31.21 -22.75 19.95
CA VAL A 138 29.87 -23.06 20.48
C VAL A 138 29.06 -21.78 20.70
N ALA A 139 29.68 -20.73 21.26
CA ALA A 139 29.02 -19.43 21.46
C ALA A 139 28.64 -18.73 20.13
N GLU A 140 29.52 -18.77 19.13
CA GLU A 140 29.22 -18.29 17.76
C GLU A 140 28.04 -19.07 17.15
N TYR A 141 28.04 -20.40 17.27
CA TYR A 141 26.97 -21.25 16.78
C TYR A 141 25.63 -20.95 17.48
N HIS A 142 25.59 -20.91 18.82
CA HIS A 142 24.38 -20.56 19.56
C HIS A 142 23.85 -19.16 19.20
N LYS A 143 24.75 -18.18 18.99
CA LYS A 143 24.39 -16.83 18.54
C LYS A 143 23.72 -16.83 17.17
N LEU A 144 24.19 -17.66 16.22
CA LEU A 144 23.57 -17.82 14.92
C LEU A 144 22.23 -18.59 15.02
N ALA A 145 22.19 -19.69 15.76
CA ALA A 145 21.01 -20.52 15.94
C ALA A 145 19.85 -19.74 16.60
N ARG A 146 20.13 -18.87 17.59
CA ARG A 146 19.13 -17.95 18.16
C ARG A 146 18.61 -16.92 17.15
N LYS A 147 19.48 -16.35 16.29
CA LYS A 147 19.05 -15.45 15.20
C LYS A 147 18.15 -16.15 14.18
N LEU A 148 18.43 -17.42 13.89
CA LEU A 148 17.63 -18.28 13.02
C LEU A 148 16.39 -18.87 13.71
N LYS A 149 16.11 -18.51 14.97
CA LYS A 149 15.01 -19.05 15.80
C LYS A 149 15.01 -20.59 15.91
N LEU A 150 16.20 -21.19 16.03
CA LEU A 150 16.40 -22.64 16.21
C LEU A 150 16.65 -23.04 17.69
N ILE A 151 17.04 -22.09 18.54
CA ILE A 151 17.25 -22.28 19.99
C ILE A 151 16.49 -21.17 20.71
N PRO A 152 15.72 -21.46 21.79
CA PRO A 152 15.53 -22.76 22.44
C PRO A 152 14.68 -23.75 21.62
N LEU A 153 14.51 -24.98 22.13
CA LEU A 153 13.64 -26.04 21.57
C LEU A 153 12.23 -25.57 21.15
N SER A 154 11.67 -24.58 21.86
CA SER A 154 10.36 -23.99 21.61
C SER A 154 10.38 -22.81 20.62
N ALA A 155 11.50 -22.55 19.95
CA ALA A 155 11.62 -21.48 18.99
C ALA A 155 10.94 -21.85 17.66
N GLU A 156 10.45 -20.82 16.96
CA GLU A 156 9.57 -20.91 15.78
C GLU A 156 10.08 -21.86 14.69
N ASN A 157 11.39 -21.84 14.40
CA ASN A 157 12.00 -22.66 13.36
C ASN A 157 12.65 -23.95 13.90
N ALA A 158 12.58 -24.20 15.22
CA ALA A 158 13.16 -25.39 15.84
C ALA A 158 12.36 -26.66 15.55
N CYS A 159 11.07 -26.54 15.19
CA CYS A 159 10.18 -27.66 14.85
C CYS A 159 10.13 -28.79 15.91
N GLY A 160 10.38 -28.46 17.19
CA GLY A 160 10.45 -29.45 18.27
C GLY A 160 11.75 -30.26 18.33
N HIS A 161 12.82 -29.80 17.67
CA HIS A 161 14.15 -30.39 17.73
C HIS A 161 15.11 -29.54 18.56
N ASP A 162 15.93 -30.19 19.38
CA ASP A 162 16.97 -29.49 20.15
C ASP A 162 18.20 -29.27 19.25
N PHE A 163 18.57 -28.01 19.11
CA PHE A 163 19.77 -27.58 18.39
C PHE A 163 20.86 -27.09 19.36
N GLU A 164 20.64 -27.09 20.68
CA GLU A 164 21.59 -26.56 21.65
C GLU A 164 22.72 -27.54 21.99
N ILE A 165 23.93 -27.26 21.49
CA ILE A 165 25.14 -28.00 21.87
C ILE A 165 25.43 -27.79 23.37
N ARG A 166 25.50 -28.88 24.14
CA ARG A 166 25.74 -28.89 25.59
C ARG A 166 27.18 -29.30 25.94
N PRO A 167 27.86 -28.68 26.93
CA PRO A 167 29.29 -28.92 27.18
C PRO A 167 29.70 -30.33 27.65
N PHE A 168 28.78 -31.14 28.20
CA PHE A 168 29.13 -32.35 28.95
C PHE A 168 29.05 -33.67 28.15
N GLU A 169 28.69 -33.64 26.87
CA GLU A 169 28.44 -34.86 26.08
C GLU A 169 29.71 -35.42 25.42
N CYS A 170 30.81 -35.58 26.18
CA CYS A 170 32.06 -36.10 25.61
C CYS A 170 32.01 -37.63 25.40
N GLY A 171 31.59 -38.09 24.21
CA GLY A 171 31.55 -39.52 23.85
C GLY A 171 30.94 -39.81 22.47
N LEU A 172 30.58 -41.08 22.20
CA LEU A 172 29.95 -41.52 20.93
C LEU A 172 28.70 -40.70 20.54
N GLY A 173 27.97 -40.17 21.54
CA GLY A 173 26.77 -39.35 21.33
C GLY A 173 27.01 -38.11 20.46
N MET A 174 28.20 -37.50 20.49
CA MET A 174 28.50 -36.29 19.68
C MET A 174 28.47 -36.54 18.18
N VAL A 175 28.92 -37.71 17.73
CA VAL A 175 28.92 -38.04 16.29
C VAL A 175 27.48 -38.22 15.80
N GLN A 176 26.64 -38.86 16.61
CA GLN A 176 25.22 -39.05 16.34
C GLN A 176 24.44 -37.73 16.40
N HIS A 177 24.65 -36.92 17.45
CA HIS A 177 24.06 -35.58 17.59
C HIS A 177 24.40 -34.70 16.39
N LYS A 178 25.68 -34.62 16.00
CA LYS A 178 26.12 -33.87 14.81
C LYS A 178 25.44 -34.35 13.53
N ALA A 179 25.36 -35.66 13.31
CA ALA A 179 24.72 -36.22 12.11
C ALA A 179 23.22 -35.90 12.07
N GLN A 180 22.54 -36.05 13.21
CA GLN A 180 21.12 -35.72 13.36
C GLN A 180 20.86 -34.22 13.15
N THR A 181 21.61 -33.34 13.82
CA THR A 181 21.54 -31.88 13.62
C THR A 181 21.74 -31.51 12.15
N GLN A 182 22.75 -32.08 11.47
CA GLN A 182 22.99 -31.79 10.05
C GLN A 182 21.87 -32.30 9.13
N MET A 183 21.29 -33.46 9.41
CA MET A 183 20.16 -34.00 8.65
C MET A 183 18.93 -33.10 8.80
N LEU A 184 18.61 -32.68 10.03
CA LEU A 184 17.47 -31.80 10.31
C LEU A 184 17.63 -30.42 9.68
N LEU A 185 18.82 -29.83 9.73
CA LEU A 185 19.09 -28.55 9.05
C LEU A 185 18.98 -28.66 7.52
N ARG A 186 19.45 -29.76 6.91
CA ARG A 186 19.26 -29.99 5.47
C ARG A 186 17.79 -30.14 5.10
N LYS A 187 17.01 -30.85 5.92
CA LYS A 187 15.56 -30.97 5.70
C LYS A 187 14.89 -29.60 5.76
N LEU A 188 15.17 -28.81 6.79
CA LEU A 188 14.60 -27.46 6.94
C LEU A 188 14.94 -26.54 5.75
N VAL A 189 16.17 -26.63 5.21
CA VAL A 189 16.55 -25.91 3.98
C VAL A 189 15.70 -26.39 2.79
N SER A 190 15.58 -27.70 2.58
CA SER A 190 14.77 -28.27 1.49
C SER A 190 13.28 -27.88 1.61
N ASP A 191 12.71 -27.96 2.81
CA ASP A 191 11.31 -27.60 3.08
C ASP A 191 11.06 -26.10 2.74
N VAL A 192 12.01 -25.21 3.08
CA VAL A 192 11.95 -23.77 2.75
C VAL A 192 12.17 -23.49 1.26
N GLU A 193 13.06 -24.22 0.59
CA GLU A 193 13.30 -24.10 -0.87
C GLU A 193 12.07 -24.55 -1.68
N GLU A 194 11.39 -25.62 -1.25
CA GLU A 194 10.14 -26.10 -1.86
C GLU A 194 9.00 -25.08 -1.66
N GLU A 195 8.78 -24.60 -0.43
CA GLU A 195 7.75 -23.57 -0.16
C GLU A 195 8.03 -22.26 -0.89
N ASN A 196 9.29 -21.82 -0.98
CA ASN A 196 9.66 -20.63 -1.75
C ASN A 196 9.37 -20.82 -3.25
N SER A 197 9.63 -22.01 -3.79
CA SER A 197 9.30 -22.36 -5.18
C SER A 197 7.78 -22.39 -5.42
N ARG A 198 7.01 -22.94 -4.47
CA ARG A 198 5.55 -22.96 -4.50
C ARG A 198 4.96 -21.55 -4.46
N LEU A 199 5.48 -20.68 -3.60
CA LEU A 199 5.08 -19.27 -3.48
C LEU A 199 5.46 -18.46 -4.73
N ALA A 200 6.63 -18.71 -5.33
CA ALA A 200 7.02 -18.07 -6.58
C ALA A 200 6.07 -18.43 -7.74
N ASN A 201 5.70 -19.71 -7.88
CA ASN A 201 4.74 -20.16 -8.90
C ASN A 201 3.33 -19.58 -8.66
N MET A 202 2.88 -19.53 -7.40
CA MET A 202 1.61 -18.90 -7.04
C MET A 202 1.61 -17.40 -7.37
N LYS A 203 2.70 -16.69 -7.08
CA LYS A 203 2.89 -15.28 -7.41
C LYS A 203 2.76 -15.04 -8.92
N LEU A 204 3.46 -15.83 -9.75
CA LEU A 204 3.39 -15.71 -11.21
C LEU A 204 1.97 -15.92 -11.74
N SER A 205 1.25 -16.95 -11.27
CA SER A 205 -0.14 -17.20 -11.69
C SER A 205 -1.10 -16.07 -11.28
N LEU A 206 -0.88 -15.43 -10.13
CA LEU A 206 -1.63 -14.24 -9.72
C LEU A 206 -1.26 -12.99 -10.55
N GLU A 207 0.00 -12.84 -10.95
CA GLU A 207 0.46 -11.77 -11.85
C GLU A 207 -0.19 -11.93 -13.25
N GLU A 208 -0.17 -13.13 -13.83
CA GLU A 208 -0.85 -13.45 -15.10
C GLU A 208 -2.36 -13.16 -15.04
N SER A 209 -3.03 -13.57 -13.96
CA SER A 209 -4.47 -13.31 -13.78
C SER A 209 -4.78 -11.81 -13.64
N SER A 210 -3.90 -11.06 -12.95
CA SER A 210 -3.99 -9.61 -12.83
C SER A 210 -3.82 -8.91 -14.18
N GLU A 211 -2.86 -9.32 -15.00
CA GLU A 211 -2.65 -8.80 -16.35
C GLU A 211 -3.87 -9.08 -17.25
N GLN A 212 -4.44 -10.28 -17.19
CA GLN A 212 -5.65 -10.64 -17.93
C GLN A 212 -6.85 -9.76 -17.54
N VAL A 213 -7.06 -9.53 -16.23
CA VAL A 213 -8.14 -8.66 -15.74
C VAL A 213 -7.91 -7.20 -16.17
N ASN A 214 -6.67 -6.71 -16.13
CA ASN A 214 -6.33 -5.36 -16.59
C ASN A 214 -6.57 -5.18 -18.10
N SER A 215 -6.27 -6.18 -18.94
CA SER A 215 -6.61 -6.16 -20.37
C SER A 215 -8.12 -6.06 -20.57
N ASN A 216 -8.91 -6.90 -19.88
CA ASN A 216 -10.36 -6.88 -19.96
C ASN A 216 -10.96 -5.52 -19.52
N ILE A 217 -10.38 -4.88 -18.49
CA ILE A 217 -10.78 -3.54 -18.04
C ILE A 217 -10.48 -2.49 -19.11
N LEU A 218 -9.32 -2.57 -19.78
CA LEU A 218 -8.96 -1.65 -20.86
C LEU A 218 -9.92 -1.78 -22.06
N ASP A 219 -10.25 -3.01 -22.46
CA ASP A 219 -11.19 -3.27 -23.55
C ASP A 219 -12.59 -2.73 -23.21
N LYS A 220 -13.11 -3.02 -22.01
CA LYS A 220 -14.41 -2.49 -21.56
C LYS A 220 -14.41 -0.96 -21.38
N SER A 221 -13.28 -0.37 -21.03
CA SER A 221 -13.09 1.10 -21.02
C SER A 221 -13.21 1.69 -22.43
N ASN A 222 -12.70 0.99 -23.45
CA ASN A 222 -12.81 1.42 -24.84
C ASN A 222 -14.23 1.23 -25.39
N ASP A 223 -14.90 0.12 -25.09
CA ASP A 223 -16.33 -0.08 -25.38
C ASP A 223 -17.17 1.07 -24.80
N LEU A 224 -16.95 1.44 -23.53
CA LEU A 224 -17.66 2.53 -22.86
C LEU A 224 -17.40 3.90 -23.50
N LYS A 225 -16.18 4.18 -23.98
CA LYS A 225 -15.89 5.41 -24.74
C LYS A 225 -16.66 5.43 -26.06
N GLN A 226 -16.69 4.31 -26.79
CA GLN A 226 -17.42 4.20 -28.05
C GLN A 226 -18.93 4.38 -27.85
N LEU A 227 -19.51 3.77 -26.80
CA LEU A 227 -20.93 3.93 -26.48
C LEU A 227 -21.27 5.37 -26.09
N ARG A 228 -20.43 6.05 -25.30
CA ARG A 228 -20.61 7.48 -24.97
C ARG A 228 -20.61 8.37 -26.21
N GLU A 229 -19.72 8.10 -27.18
CA GLU A 229 -19.67 8.84 -28.43
C GLU A 229 -20.88 8.54 -29.35
N GLN A 230 -21.43 7.33 -29.30
CA GLN A 230 -22.68 7.02 -29.99
C GLN A 230 -23.88 7.76 -29.38
N ILE A 231 -23.99 7.80 -28.05
CA ILE A 231 -25.03 8.56 -27.35
C ILE A 231 -24.93 10.04 -27.73
N ARG A 232 -23.74 10.64 -27.60
CA ARG A 232 -23.48 12.04 -27.96
C ARG A 232 -23.95 12.39 -29.39
N LYS A 233 -23.70 11.50 -30.36
CA LYS A 233 -24.13 11.66 -31.77
C LYS A 233 -25.64 11.51 -31.98
N VAL A 234 -26.34 10.77 -31.12
CA VAL A 234 -27.81 10.67 -31.17
C VAL A 234 -28.43 11.91 -30.56
N ASP A 235 -27.88 12.38 -29.43
CA ASP A 235 -28.32 13.63 -28.78
C ASP A 235 -28.15 14.83 -29.74
N GLU A 236 -26.99 14.98 -30.39
CA GLU A 236 -26.73 16.03 -31.40
C GLU A 236 -27.71 16.00 -32.58
N ARG A 237 -28.17 14.81 -32.99
CA ARG A 237 -29.18 14.66 -34.05
C ARG A 237 -30.55 15.06 -33.55
N LEU A 238 -30.96 14.57 -32.38
CA LEU A 238 -32.25 14.88 -31.79
C LEU A 238 -32.42 16.39 -31.54
N ASP A 239 -31.35 17.07 -31.08
CA ASP A 239 -31.33 18.54 -30.94
C ASP A 239 -31.47 19.26 -32.30
N SER A 240 -30.91 18.70 -33.37
CA SER A 240 -31.00 19.24 -34.73
C SER A 240 -32.41 19.05 -35.31
N ASP A 241 -32.93 17.82 -35.24
CA ASP A 241 -34.29 17.45 -35.69
C ASP A 241 -35.35 18.28 -34.94
N MET A 242 -35.16 18.53 -33.64
CA MET A 242 -36.04 19.37 -32.82
C MET A 242 -36.02 20.85 -33.26
N GLN A 243 -34.86 21.38 -33.68
CA GLN A 243 -34.76 22.74 -34.23
C GLN A 243 -35.40 22.85 -35.61
N GLU A 244 -35.24 21.85 -36.47
CA GLU A 244 -35.87 21.78 -37.79
C GLU A 244 -37.41 21.76 -37.65
N LEU A 245 -37.95 20.87 -36.80
CA LEU A 245 -39.39 20.80 -36.52
C LEU A 245 -39.96 22.10 -35.92
N ALA A 246 -39.21 22.79 -35.06
CA ALA A 246 -39.63 24.07 -34.50
C ALA A 246 -39.65 25.20 -35.55
N GLN A 247 -38.72 25.18 -36.52
CA GLN A 247 -38.73 26.10 -37.66
C GLN A 247 -39.88 25.79 -38.62
N GLU A 248 -40.12 24.51 -38.94
CA GLU A 248 -41.27 24.09 -39.74
C GLU A 248 -42.60 24.52 -39.10
N GLU A 249 -42.77 24.32 -37.79
CA GLU A 249 -43.97 24.78 -37.06
C GLU A 249 -44.18 26.30 -37.18
N GLN A 250 -43.09 27.08 -37.09
CA GLN A 250 -43.14 28.54 -37.28
C GLN A 250 -43.54 28.92 -38.71
N ASP A 251 -42.99 28.24 -39.72
CA ASP A 251 -43.27 28.51 -41.13
C ASP A 251 -44.73 28.12 -41.49
N TRP A 252 -45.22 26.98 -41.00
CA TRP A 252 -46.62 26.57 -41.12
C TRP A 252 -47.58 27.54 -40.42
N ALA A 253 -47.22 28.06 -39.25
CA ALA A 253 -48.03 29.06 -38.55
C ALA A 253 -48.14 30.37 -39.37
N ALA A 254 -47.06 30.81 -39.99
CA ALA A 254 -47.04 31.98 -40.86
C ALA A 254 -47.86 31.78 -42.16
N GLU A 255 -47.78 30.59 -42.77
CA GLU A 255 -48.63 30.25 -43.92
C GLU A 255 -50.11 30.22 -43.53
N MET A 256 -50.46 29.59 -42.41
CA MET A 256 -51.83 29.53 -41.89
C MET A 256 -52.40 30.92 -41.61
N GLU A 257 -51.62 31.84 -41.02
CA GLU A 257 -52.06 33.23 -40.84
C GLU A 257 -52.27 33.95 -42.18
N SER A 258 -51.37 33.75 -43.15
CA SER A 258 -51.49 34.32 -44.50
C SER A 258 -52.76 33.85 -45.22
N VAL A 259 -53.03 32.55 -45.21
CA VAL A 259 -54.22 31.93 -45.81
C VAL A 259 -55.50 32.38 -45.12
N GLU A 260 -55.52 32.44 -43.79
CA GLU A 260 -56.67 32.93 -43.01
C GLU A 260 -56.96 34.42 -43.30
N ASN A 261 -55.92 35.26 -43.42
CA ASN A 261 -56.07 36.66 -43.82
C ASN A 261 -56.59 36.80 -45.27
N HIS A 262 -56.16 35.94 -46.19
CA HIS A 262 -56.70 35.89 -47.55
C HIS A 262 -58.18 35.46 -47.57
N ARG A 263 -58.54 34.44 -46.78
CA ARG A 263 -59.92 33.95 -46.60
C ARG A 263 -60.84 35.07 -46.12
N ARG A 264 -60.44 35.81 -45.07
CA ARG A 264 -61.19 36.98 -44.55
C ARG A 264 -61.38 38.08 -45.60
N LEU A 265 -60.37 38.34 -46.44
CA LEU A 265 -60.46 39.33 -47.51
C LEU A 265 -61.47 38.90 -48.60
N LEU A 266 -61.46 37.63 -48.98
CA LEU A 266 -62.44 37.07 -49.93
C LEU A 266 -63.85 37.10 -49.37
N GLU A 267 -64.05 36.63 -48.13
CA GLU A 267 -65.33 36.67 -47.41
C GLU A 267 -65.91 38.09 -47.37
N LYS A 268 -65.09 39.09 -47.03
CA LYS A 268 -65.49 40.51 -47.05
C LYS A 268 -65.92 40.99 -48.44
N LYS A 269 -65.21 40.59 -49.51
CA LYS A 269 -65.58 40.94 -50.90
C LYS A 269 -66.88 40.28 -51.34
N VAL A 270 -67.08 39.00 -51.01
CA VAL A 270 -68.31 38.26 -51.32
C VAL A 270 -69.52 38.89 -50.63
N ASN A 271 -69.39 39.23 -49.34
CA ASN A 271 -70.47 39.88 -48.60
C ASN A 271 -70.85 41.25 -49.19
N TYR A 272 -69.88 42.09 -49.57
CA TYR A 272 -70.19 43.36 -50.26
C TYR A 272 -70.88 43.16 -51.61
N GLY A 273 -70.39 42.22 -52.44
CA GLY A 273 -71.01 41.93 -53.74
C GLY A 273 -72.41 41.33 -53.62
N TYR A 274 -72.67 40.55 -52.56
CA TYR A 274 -73.99 40.06 -52.21
C TYR A 274 -74.92 41.21 -51.78
N ASP A 275 -74.48 42.06 -50.84
CA ASP A 275 -75.25 43.22 -50.37
C ASP A 275 -75.60 44.19 -51.52
N GLU A 276 -74.64 44.47 -52.41
CA GLU A 276 -74.85 45.26 -53.61
C GLU A 276 -75.88 44.60 -54.54
N SER A 277 -75.74 43.30 -54.83
CA SER A 277 -76.70 42.56 -55.67
C SER A 277 -78.10 42.54 -55.07
N VAL A 278 -78.23 42.43 -53.74
CA VAL A 278 -79.50 42.51 -53.02
C VAL A 278 -80.10 43.92 -53.09
N GLN A 279 -79.30 44.97 -53.02
CA GLN A 279 -79.76 46.35 -53.21
C GLN A 279 -80.22 46.61 -54.65
N GLN A 280 -79.46 46.17 -55.65
CA GLN A 280 -79.82 46.26 -57.06
C GLN A 280 -81.12 45.50 -57.36
N LEU A 281 -81.29 44.29 -56.81
CA LEU A 281 -82.52 43.52 -56.93
C LEU A 281 -83.73 44.25 -56.32
N LYS A 282 -83.59 44.83 -55.12
CA LYS A 282 -84.65 45.63 -54.48
C LYS A 282 -85.01 46.86 -55.32
N ALA A 283 -84.02 47.56 -55.87
CA ALA A 283 -84.25 48.71 -56.75
C ALA A 283 -84.98 48.30 -58.04
N ALA A 284 -84.57 47.20 -58.68
CA ALA A 284 -85.23 46.66 -59.86
C ALA A 284 -86.68 46.22 -59.59
N GLN A 285 -86.94 45.60 -58.43
CA GLN A 285 -88.30 45.25 -57.99
C GLN A 285 -89.19 46.48 -57.76
N GLN A 286 -88.65 47.55 -57.17
CA GLN A 286 -89.37 48.82 -57.00
C GLN A 286 -89.70 49.47 -58.35
N GLN A 287 -88.74 49.53 -59.28
CA GLN A 287 -88.96 50.04 -60.64
C GLN A 287 -90.02 49.22 -61.40
N TYR A 288 -89.95 47.89 -61.32
CA TYR A 288 -90.97 47.01 -61.90
C TYR A 288 -92.38 47.28 -61.32
N HIS A 289 -92.49 47.51 -60.01
CA HIS A 289 -93.78 47.81 -59.37
C HIS A 289 -94.35 49.16 -59.81
N LEU A 290 -93.49 50.18 -59.96
CA LEU A 290 -93.89 51.50 -60.48
C LEU A 290 -94.41 51.39 -61.92
N VAL A 291 -93.64 50.79 -62.83
CA VAL A 291 -94.05 50.61 -64.24
C VAL A 291 -95.34 49.78 -64.34
N LEU A 292 -95.49 48.76 -63.51
CA LEU A 292 -96.74 47.98 -63.44
C LEU A 292 -97.93 48.83 -62.98
N GLN A 293 -97.74 49.73 -62.00
CA GLN A 293 -98.78 50.64 -61.54
C GLN A 293 -99.15 51.68 -62.62
N GLU A 294 -98.17 52.29 -63.27
CA GLU A 294 -98.36 53.25 -64.37
C GLU A 294 -99.08 52.59 -65.56
N THR A 295 -98.59 51.44 -66.03
CA THR A 295 -99.23 50.67 -67.12
C THR A 295 -100.67 50.28 -66.77
N ASN A 296 -100.95 49.98 -65.49
CA ASN A 296 -102.31 49.71 -65.03
C ASN A 296 -103.22 50.94 -65.09
N GLU A 297 -102.70 52.13 -64.74
CA GLU A 297 -103.46 53.37 -64.76
C GLU A 297 -103.67 53.93 -66.18
N GLU A 298 -102.66 53.82 -67.04
CA GLU A 298 -102.81 54.07 -68.47
C GLU A 298 -103.86 53.14 -69.09
N ARG A 299 -103.82 51.84 -68.77
CA ARG A 299 -104.82 50.88 -69.23
C ARG A 299 -106.23 51.19 -68.73
N ARG A 300 -106.40 51.65 -67.48
CA ARG A 300 -107.69 52.16 -66.97
C ARG A 300 -108.14 53.39 -67.74
N THR A 301 -107.23 54.34 -67.98
CA THR A 301 -107.51 55.59 -68.71
C THR A 301 -107.94 55.31 -70.14
N VAL A 302 -107.23 54.43 -70.86
CA VAL A 302 -107.59 53.97 -72.21
C VAL A 302 -108.94 53.27 -72.21
N ALA A 303 -109.21 52.38 -71.24
CA ALA A 303 -110.51 51.70 -71.12
C ALA A 303 -111.66 52.69 -70.85
N ASN A 304 -111.46 53.67 -69.96
CA ASN A 304 -112.44 54.72 -69.66
C ASN A 304 -112.70 55.62 -70.89
N ASN A 305 -111.65 56.01 -71.62
CA ASN A 305 -111.77 56.77 -72.86
C ASN A 305 -112.53 55.98 -73.93
N LEU A 306 -112.22 54.69 -74.10
CA LEU A 306 -112.88 53.81 -75.06
C LEU A 306 -114.37 53.62 -74.69
N ALA A 307 -114.68 53.43 -73.41
CA ALA A 307 -116.06 53.37 -72.92
C ALA A 307 -116.82 54.67 -73.18
N SER A 308 -116.21 55.84 -72.92
CA SER A 308 -116.78 57.16 -73.20
C SER A 308 -117.06 57.36 -74.71
N VAL A 309 -116.12 56.96 -75.58
CA VAL A 309 -116.30 56.99 -77.04
C VAL A 309 -117.43 56.06 -77.47
N PHE A 310 -117.50 54.82 -76.97
CA PHE A 310 -118.60 53.91 -77.27
C PHE A 310 -119.95 54.41 -76.75
N THR A 311 -120.03 55.00 -75.56
CA THR A 311 -121.24 55.63 -75.03
C THR A 311 -121.67 56.81 -75.90
N THR A 312 -120.72 57.65 -76.33
CA THR A 312 -121.01 58.79 -77.22
C THR A 312 -121.50 58.32 -78.60
N ALA A 313 -120.87 57.29 -79.17
CA ALA A 313 -121.29 56.68 -80.42
C ALA A 313 -122.68 56.02 -80.32
N ALA A 314 -122.96 55.29 -79.24
CA ALA A 314 -124.26 54.67 -78.99
C ALA A 314 -125.37 55.71 -78.78
N ASN A 315 -125.08 56.79 -78.04
CA ASN A 315 -126.01 57.91 -77.87
C ASN A 315 -126.29 58.59 -79.22
N HIS A 316 -125.27 58.85 -80.04
CA HIS A 316 -125.43 59.41 -81.38
C HIS A 316 -126.23 58.47 -82.31
N LEU A 317 -125.97 57.16 -82.25
CA LEU A 317 -126.71 56.15 -83.00
C LEU A 317 -128.19 56.18 -82.61
N SER A 318 -128.51 56.14 -81.31
CA SER A 318 -129.88 56.19 -80.79
C SER A 318 -130.61 57.49 -81.15
N ILE A 319 -129.93 58.64 -81.13
CA ILE A 319 -130.49 59.91 -81.61
C ILE A 319 -130.77 59.85 -83.12
N THR A 320 -129.88 59.23 -83.89
CA THR A 320 -130.02 59.10 -85.35
C THR A 320 -131.15 58.13 -85.71
N GLU A 321 -131.24 56.98 -85.03
CA GLU A 321 -132.34 56.01 -85.14
C GLU A 321 -133.67 56.68 -84.81
N LYS A 322 -133.77 57.42 -83.71
CA LYS A 322 -134.99 58.14 -83.35
C LYS A 322 -135.37 59.21 -84.38
N CYS A 323 -134.41 59.98 -84.89
CA CYS A 323 -134.65 60.92 -85.99
C CYS A 323 -135.14 60.21 -87.25
N MET A 324 -134.59 59.03 -87.58
CA MET A 324 -135.03 58.21 -88.70
C MET A 324 -136.44 57.65 -88.48
N GLU A 325 -136.79 57.19 -87.27
CA GLU A 325 -138.13 56.76 -86.90
C GLU A 325 -139.15 57.90 -86.96
N ASP A 326 -138.82 59.09 -86.47
CA ASP A 326 -139.67 60.28 -86.58
C ASP A 326 -139.88 60.69 -88.05
N LEU A 327 -138.83 60.61 -88.88
CA LEU A 327 -138.89 60.95 -90.29
C LEU A 327 -139.68 59.90 -91.08
N HIS A 328 -139.49 58.61 -90.78
CA HIS A 328 -140.32 57.50 -91.28
C HIS A 328 -141.79 57.69 -90.88
N SER A 329 -142.06 58.00 -89.60
CA SER A 329 -143.41 58.24 -89.06
C SER A 329 -144.08 59.49 -89.65
N ARG A 330 -143.30 60.47 -90.11
CA ARG A 330 -143.81 61.63 -90.89
C ARG A 330 -144.11 61.23 -92.33
N VAL A 331 -143.20 60.53 -93.00
CA VAL A 331 -143.40 60.03 -94.38
C VAL A 331 -144.61 59.11 -94.44
N GLN A 332 -144.72 58.15 -93.52
CA GLN A 332 -145.85 57.24 -93.43
C GLN A 332 -147.18 58.00 -93.22
N ARG A 333 -147.22 59.04 -92.38
CA ARG A 333 -148.40 59.91 -92.23
C ARG A 333 -148.77 60.65 -93.51
N VAL A 334 -147.79 61.12 -94.27
CA VAL A 334 -148.01 61.80 -95.56
C VAL A 334 -148.50 60.80 -96.60
N CYS A 335 -147.93 59.59 -96.67
CA CYS A 335 -148.40 58.52 -97.54
C CYS A 335 -149.82 58.07 -97.18
N SER A 336 -150.14 57.86 -95.90
CA SER A 336 -151.50 57.53 -95.46
C SER A 336 -152.50 58.63 -95.82
N LYS A 337 -152.15 59.90 -95.63
CA LYS A 337 -153.00 61.02 -96.08
C LYS A 337 -153.19 61.05 -97.59
N ALA A 338 -152.13 60.84 -98.37
CA ALA A 338 -152.24 60.79 -99.83
C ALA A 338 -153.13 59.63 -100.29
N VAL A 339 -153.06 58.47 -99.64
CA VAL A 339 -153.96 57.34 -99.89
C VAL A 339 -155.41 57.66 -99.50
N GLU A 340 -155.65 58.29 -98.35
CA GLU A 340 -157.00 58.74 -97.95
C GLU A 340 -157.58 59.80 -98.91
N GLU A 341 -156.76 60.74 -99.38
CA GLU A 341 -157.13 61.78 -100.34
C GLU A 341 -157.42 61.18 -101.73
N ASP A 342 -156.56 60.29 -102.24
CA ASP A 342 -156.79 59.56 -103.49
C ASP A 342 -158.02 58.65 -103.40
N GLU A 343 -158.25 57.94 -102.29
CA GLU A 343 -159.42 57.09 -102.10
C GLU A 343 -160.72 57.91 -102.02
N ALA A 344 -160.69 59.09 -101.39
CA ALA A 344 -161.80 60.04 -101.43
C ALA A 344 -162.07 60.59 -102.85
N VAL A 345 -161.02 60.86 -103.63
CA VAL A 345 -161.14 61.27 -105.05
C VAL A 345 -161.72 60.14 -105.90
N VAL A 346 -161.26 58.90 -105.73
CA VAL A 346 -161.78 57.71 -106.41
C VAL A 346 -163.24 57.44 -106.05
N GLN A 347 -163.62 57.60 -104.78
CA GLN A 347 -165.01 57.44 -104.34
C GLN A 347 -165.93 58.50 -104.97
N LYS A 348 -165.50 59.76 -105.01
CA LYS A 348 -166.22 60.85 -105.69
C LYS A 348 -166.32 60.66 -107.21
N LEU A 349 -165.29 60.07 -107.83
CA LEU A 349 -165.33 59.61 -109.24
C LEU A 349 -166.33 58.47 -109.45
N ARG A 350 -166.40 57.49 -108.53
CA ARG A 350 -167.41 56.42 -108.59
C ARG A 350 -168.83 56.97 -108.48
N GLU A 351 -169.07 57.92 -107.58
CA GLU A 351 -170.38 58.54 -107.40
C GLU A 351 -170.80 59.36 -108.63
N THR A 352 -169.90 60.20 -109.16
CA THR A 352 -170.18 60.96 -110.38
C THR A 352 -170.43 60.05 -111.59
N LEU A 353 -169.63 58.99 -111.78
CA LEU A 353 -169.87 57.98 -112.81
C LEU A 353 -171.28 57.36 -112.66
N LYS A 354 -171.66 56.98 -111.43
CA LYS A 354 -172.96 56.40 -111.11
C LYS A 354 -174.12 57.35 -111.45
N THR A 355 -173.98 58.65 -111.15
CA THR A 355 -174.99 59.66 -111.52
C THR A 355 -175.12 59.87 -113.03
N PHE A 356 -174.01 59.80 -113.78
CA PHE A 356 -174.04 59.85 -115.24
C PHE A 356 -174.73 58.62 -115.83
N THR A 357 -174.40 57.41 -115.37
CA THR A 357 -175.05 56.17 -115.83
C THR A 357 -176.55 56.18 -115.56
N SER A 358 -176.99 56.69 -114.40
CA SER A 358 -178.43 56.81 -114.11
C SER A 358 -179.18 57.84 -114.96
N LYS A 359 -178.48 58.83 -115.55
CA LYS A 359 -179.07 59.83 -116.46
C LYS A 359 -179.09 59.39 -117.92
N ALA A 360 -178.17 58.51 -118.33
CA ALA A 360 -178.09 58.00 -119.69
C ALA A 360 -179.15 56.93 -120.02
N ASN A 361 -179.71 56.27 -119.00
CA ASN A 361 -180.70 55.20 -119.16
C ASN A 361 -182.17 55.67 -119.11
N SER A 362 -182.43 56.97 -119.31
CA SER A 362 -183.79 57.56 -119.20
C SER A 362 -184.15 58.57 -120.30
N LEU A 363 -183.48 58.50 -121.45
CA LEU A 363 -183.77 59.17 -122.72
C LEU A 363 -183.42 58.22 -123.88
#